data_AF-A0A2P5Y773-F1
#
_entry.id   AF-A0A2P5Y773-F1
#
_cell.length_a   1.000
_cell.length_b   1.000
_cell.length_c   1.000
_cell.angle_alpha   90.00
_cell.angle_beta   90.00
_cell.angle_gamma   90.00
#
_symmetry.space_group_name_H-M   'P 1'
#
loop_
_entity.id
_entity.type
_entity.pdbx_description
1 polymer ?
#
loop_
_entity_poly.entity_id
_entity_poly.type
_entity_poly.pdbx_seq_one_letter_code
_entity_poly.pdbx_strand_id
1 'polypeptide(L)'
;MVQNTPNSEEANSEQQTVIGSSNVPETLDESAEFQTESGETRRGRGRTLLKDLYNLNPVERVKVSRNSHGQPVGSEARFLAGYLGIIARNANMLPINYESWHHMPNNNKNQTLDTIKVLDDYIKKRNVPPRMLRYQWEDAVRFWNSKKGEDREQVGTSSRQKQKFTHMARSRSFFSVAEAEEVSSGQKVGRLQLFEITHRKKDGSPMTSEAGEIMKLKEKKAEYEAVASTDSSVNLDNIDNIIITEVFGPESQAQAEVQRLRDQIAQMQANTVEQIAEVERTYEELQQQLRADAAAREAVAAAREAEAVAMAAEQSKKYDEL
;
A
#
# COMPACT_ATOMS: atom_id res chain seq x y z
N MET A 1 -35.63 54.49 1.03
CA MET A 1 -36.32 55.17 2.14
C MET A 1 -36.18 54.27 3.35
N VAL A 2 -35.49 54.67 4.44
CA VAL A 2 -36.01 55.58 5.49
C VAL A 2 -37.22 54.87 6.13
N GLN A 3 -37.29 54.46 7.41
CA GLN A 3 -36.71 54.98 8.65
C GLN A 3 -37.09 54.03 9.82
N ASN A 4 -36.23 54.00 10.85
CA ASN A 4 -36.47 54.19 12.30
C ASN A 4 -37.64 53.50 13.06
N THR A 5 -37.24 52.65 14.03
CA THR A 5 -37.46 52.65 15.52
C THR A 5 -38.67 53.37 16.15
N PRO A 6 -39.15 52.94 17.36
CA PRO A 6 -38.69 53.62 18.60
C PRO A 6 -38.64 52.78 19.92
N ASN A 7 -37.76 53.29 20.82
CA ASN A 7 -37.82 53.46 22.30
C ASN A 7 -38.13 52.27 23.24
N SER A 8 -37.37 51.97 24.31
CA SER A 8 -36.67 52.73 25.38
C SER A 8 -37.56 53.33 26.48
N GLU A 9 -37.21 53.01 27.73
CA GLU A 9 -37.36 53.75 29.02
C GLU A 9 -37.59 52.70 30.12
N GLU A 10 -37.07 52.73 31.35
CA GLU A 10 -36.09 53.49 32.14
C GLU A 10 -35.98 52.64 33.44
N ALA A 11 -34.85 52.53 34.14
CA ALA A 11 -34.50 53.47 35.21
C ALA A 11 -33.11 53.14 35.80
N ASN A 12 -32.39 54.22 36.12
CA ASN A 12 -31.10 54.32 36.80
C ASN A 12 -31.11 53.81 38.25
N SER A 13 -29.96 53.34 38.76
CA SER A 13 -29.33 53.98 39.93
C SER A 13 -27.88 53.52 40.19
N GLU A 14 -27.19 54.36 40.95
CA GLU A 14 -25.77 54.59 41.08
C GLU A 14 -25.00 53.69 42.08
N GLN A 15 -23.69 53.55 41.78
CA GLN A 15 -22.52 53.56 42.67
C GLN A 15 -22.13 52.39 43.62
N GLN A 16 -20.93 51.87 43.30
CA GLN A 16 -19.76 51.62 44.13
C GLN A 16 -19.86 50.70 45.37
N THR A 17 -19.20 49.55 45.27
CA THR A 17 -18.21 49.11 46.28
C THR A 17 -17.08 48.34 45.61
N VAL A 18 -15.86 48.70 46.01
CA VAL A 18 -14.56 48.09 45.71
C VAL A 18 -14.55 46.61 46.12
N ILE A 19 -13.80 45.76 45.38
CA ILE A 19 -12.90 44.68 45.86
C ILE A 19 -12.70 43.62 44.75
N GLY A 20 -11.42 43.35 44.42
CA GLY A 20 -11.01 42.03 43.92
C GLY A 20 -10.42 41.95 42.51
N SER A 21 -9.40 42.74 42.18
CA SER A 21 -8.46 42.34 41.11
C SER A 21 -7.66 41.13 41.63
N SER A 22 -8.10 39.93 41.27
CA SER A 22 -7.41 38.69 41.63
C SER A 22 -6.27 38.46 40.63
N ASN A 23 -5.06 38.75 41.10
CA ASN A 23 -3.81 38.41 40.45
C ASN A 23 -3.76 36.89 40.20
N VAL A 24 -3.79 36.48 38.94
CA VAL A 24 -3.33 35.15 38.55
C VAL A 24 -1.80 35.17 38.66
N PRO A 25 -1.17 34.35 39.52
CA PRO A 25 0.28 34.35 39.63
C PRO A 25 0.87 33.70 38.38
N GLU A 26 1.73 34.46 37.72
CA GLU A 26 2.78 33.92 36.87
C GLU A 26 3.62 32.97 37.74
N THR A 27 3.35 31.66 37.64
CA THR A 27 4.14 30.65 38.34
C THR A 27 5.51 30.61 37.69
N LEU A 28 6.44 31.38 38.26
CA LEU A 28 7.86 31.18 38.10
C LEU A 28 8.16 29.69 38.32
N ASP A 29 8.64 29.06 37.27
CA ASP A 29 9.22 27.71 37.26
C ASP A 29 10.46 27.76 38.17
N GLU A 30 10.26 27.50 39.46
CA GLU A 30 11.34 27.34 40.43
C GLU A 30 12.05 26.02 40.12
N SER A 31 12.89 26.07 39.08
CA SER A 31 13.86 25.01 38.81
C SER A 31 14.76 24.86 40.03
N ALA A 32 14.70 23.69 40.67
CA ALA A 32 15.56 23.37 41.80
C ALA A 32 17.03 23.53 41.40
N GLU A 33 17.66 24.61 41.87
CA GLU A 33 19.09 24.85 41.65
C GLU A 33 19.91 23.83 42.44
N PHE A 34 20.51 22.87 41.74
CA PHE A 34 21.47 21.94 42.33
C PHE A 34 22.78 22.69 42.61
N GLN A 35 23.05 23.01 43.88
CA GLN A 35 24.29 23.66 44.26
C GLN A 35 25.51 22.79 43.95
N THR A 36 26.48 23.35 43.24
CA THR A 36 27.85 22.83 43.22
C THR A 36 28.65 23.60 44.25
N GLU A 37 28.91 22.99 45.42
CA GLU A 37 29.85 23.53 46.41
C GLU A 37 31.23 23.72 45.76
N SER A 38 31.62 24.98 45.60
CA SER A 38 32.96 25.37 45.18
C SER A 38 33.79 25.72 46.42
N GLY A 39 34.55 24.76 46.93
CA GLY A 39 35.56 25.05 47.94
C GLY A 39 35.92 23.83 48.79
N GLU A 40 37.07 23.21 48.48
CA GLU A 40 38.11 22.73 49.42
C GLU A 40 38.96 21.64 48.76
N THR A 41 40.27 21.72 49.02
CA THR A 41 41.38 20.79 48.68
C THR A 41 41.06 19.58 47.78
N ARG A 42 41.78 19.46 46.65
CA ARG A 42 41.67 18.40 45.63
C ARG A 42 41.68 16.99 46.26
N ARG A 43 40.51 16.47 46.63
CA ARG A 43 40.26 15.04 46.83
C ARG A 43 40.29 14.36 45.46
N GLY A 44 40.83 13.14 45.39
CA GLY A 44 40.69 12.31 44.20
C GLY A 44 39.23 12.22 43.79
N ARG A 45 38.94 12.22 42.47
CA ARG A 45 37.57 12.28 41.96
C ARG A 45 36.80 11.03 42.39
N GLY A 46 35.95 11.17 43.41
CA GLY A 46 35.13 10.08 43.95
C GLY A 46 34.00 9.66 43.02
N ARG A 47 33.33 8.55 43.37
CA ARG A 47 32.19 8.00 42.62
C ARG A 47 31.04 9.02 42.55
N THR A 48 30.57 9.34 41.35
CA THR A 48 29.35 10.13 41.15
C THR A 48 28.12 9.36 41.64
N LEU A 49 27.38 9.93 42.60
CA LEU A 49 26.21 9.28 43.22
C LEU A 49 24.86 9.92 42.84
N LEU A 50 24.81 11.21 42.45
CA LEU A 50 23.60 11.94 42.02
C LEU A 50 22.35 11.59 42.90
N LYS A 51 22.52 11.64 44.24
CA LYS A 51 21.51 11.16 45.20
C LYS A 51 20.17 11.87 45.06
N ASP A 52 20.19 13.16 44.75
CA ASP A 52 18.99 13.99 44.63
C ASP A 52 18.09 13.53 43.47
N LEU A 53 18.66 12.92 42.43
CA LEU A 53 17.91 12.39 41.30
C LEU A 53 17.12 11.11 41.66
N TYR A 54 17.58 10.35 42.65
CA TYR A 54 16.87 9.16 43.16
C TYR A 54 15.76 9.53 44.14
N ASN A 55 15.83 10.73 44.73
CA ASN A 55 14.81 11.26 45.65
C ASN A 55 13.71 12.05 44.91
N LEU A 56 13.82 12.22 43.60
CA LEU A 56 12.76 12.83 42.79
C LEU A 56 11.51 11.96 42.80
N ASN A 57 10.35 12.61 42.83
CA ASN A 57 9.07 11.95 42.65
C ASN A 57 9.06 11.22 41.30
N PRO A 58 8.53 9.98 41.17
CA PRO A 58 8.45 9.26 39.89
C PRO A 58 7.81 10.03 38.72
N VAL A 59 7.04 11.08 39.03
CA VAL A 59 6.40 11.99 38.05
C VAL A 59 7.33 13.13 37.62
N GLU A 60 8.27 13.54 38.48
CA GLU A 60 9.19 14.65 38.23
C GLU A 60 10.40 14.18 37.42
N ARG A 61 10.62 14.83 36.27
CA ARG A 61 11.74 14.51 35.36
C ARG A 61 12.58 15.74 35.12
N VAL A 62 13.90 15.59 35.25
CA VAL A 62 14.84 16.65 34.89
C VAL A 62 14.82 16.86 33.38
N LYS A 63 14.42 18.06 32.95
CA LYS A 63 14.38 18.43 31.54
C LYS A 63 15.78 18.81 31.06
N VAL A 64 16.34 18.04 30.13
CA VAL A 64 17.65 18.33 29.53
C VAL A 64 17.46 19.03 28.19
N SER A 65 17.97 20.26 28.09
CA SER A 65 17.96 21.04 26.84
C SER A 65 18.84 20.41 25.77
N ARG A 66 18.52 20.63 24.49
CA ARG A 66 19.27 20.09 23.34
C ARG A 66 19.52 21.14 22.26
N ASN A 67 20.66 21.04 21.57
CA ASN A 67 20.97 21.85 20.39
C ASN A 67 20.21 21.38 19.14
N SER A 68 20.39 22.06 18.01
CA SER A 68 19.77 21.72 16.71
C SER A 68 20.15 20.33 16.19
N HIS A 69 21.27 19.77 16.64
CA HIS A 69 21.74 18.42 16.28
C HIS A 69 21.24 17.35 17.26
N GLY A 70 20.38 17.72 18.22
CA GLY A 70 19.81 16.78 19.20
C GLY A 70 20.75 16.38 20.33
N GLN A 71 21.90 17.04 20.48
CA GLN A 71 22.87 16.80 21.56
C GLN A 71 22.46 17.57 22.83
N PRO A 72 22.63 16.99 24.02
CA PRO A 72 22.28 17.65 25.28
C PRO A 72 23.22 18.85 25.54
N VAL A 73 22.64 19.98 25.94
CA VAL A 73 23.36 21.23 26.26
C VAL A 73 22.85 21.80 27.59
N GLY A 74 23.68 22.63 28.24
CA GLY A 74 23.37 23.24 29.54
C GLY A 74 23.97 22.47 30.74
N SER A 75 23.69 22.97 31.94
CA SER A 75 24.11 22.37 33.21
C SER A 75 23.55 20.95 33.39
N GLU A 76 22.36 20.70 32.88
CA GLU A 76 21.58 19.46 32.96
C GLU A 76 22.20 18.34 32.11
N ALA A 77 22.92 18.69 31.03
CA ALA A 77 23.61 17.73 30.18
C ALA A 77 24.67 16.93 30.95
N ARG A 78 25.36 17.57 31.89
CA ARG A 78 26.36 16.94 32.76
C ARG A 78 25.70 15.98 33.76
N PHE A 79 24.51 16.33 34.27
CA PHE A 79 23.72 15.43 35.12
C PHE A 79 23.22 14.22 34.35
N LEU A 80 22.75 14.40 33.11
CA LEU A 80 22.37 13.29 32.22
C LEU A 80 23.54 12.34 31.98
N ALA A 81 24.71 12.86 31.63
CA ALA A 81 25.90 12.03 31.42
C ALA A 81 26.30 11.25 32.68
N GLY A 82 26.25 11.89 33.85
CA GLY A 82 26.49 11.25 35.14
C GLY A 82 25.47 10.16 35.46
N TYR A 83 24.19 10.42 35.21
CA TYR A 83 23.09 9.49 35.44
C TYR A 83 23.15 8.27 34.51
N LEU A 84 23.43 8.47 33.23
CA LEU A 84 23.67 7.38 32.28
C LEU A 84 24.82 6.48 32.76
N GLY A 85 25.89 7.06 33.29
CA GLY A 85 26.98 6.30 33.91
C GLY A 85 26.57 5.51 35.16
N ILE A 86 25.53 5.93 35.88
CA ILE A 86 24.98 5.16 37.01
C ILE A 86 24.11 4.00 36.49
N ILE A 87 23.22 4.27 35.52
CA ILE A 87 22.38 3.25 34.90
C ILE A 87 23.22 2.16 34.25
N ALA A 88 24.28 2.52 33.52
CA ALA A 88 25.23 1.58 32.90
C ALA A 88 25.89 0.61 33.89
N ARG A 89 25.96 0.97 35.18
CA ARG A 89 26.53 0.14 36.25
C ARG A 89 25.46 -0.66 37.01
N ASN A 90 24.18 -0.42 36.75
CA ASN A 90 23.11 -1.12 37.41
C ASN A 90 22.92 -2.51 36.77
N ALA A 91 23.45 -3.54 37.41
CA ALA A 91 23.39 -4.92 36.92
C ALA A 91 21.95 -5.44 36.74
N ASN A 92 20.96 -4.88 37.43
CA ASN A 92 19.56 -5.28 37.25
C ASN A 92 18.97 -4.73 35.94
N MET A 93 19.42 -3.56 35.49
CA MET A 93 18.91 -2.91 34.28
C MET A 93 19.78 -3.19 33.05
N LEU A 94 21.10 -3.13 33.22
CA LEU A 94 22.11 -3.35 32.18
C LEU A 94 23.15 -4.38 32.66
N PRO A 95 22.76 -5.67 32.74
CA PRO A 95 23.68 -6.73 33.09
C PRO A 95 24.75 -6.93 32.00
N ILE A 96 26.01 -7.10 32.43
CA ILE A 96 27.18 -7.28 31.55
C ILE A 96 27.38 -8.76 31.15
N ASN A 97 26.54 -9.67 31.65
CA ASN A 97 26.65 -11.11 31.39
C ASN A 97 26.17 -11.55 30.00
N TYR A 98 25.62 -10.64 29.19
CA TYR A 98 25.23 -10.92 27.81
C TYR A 98 26.35 -10.53 26.85
N GLU A 99 26.79 -11.47 26.02
CA GLU A 99 27.86 -11.26 25.03
C GLU A 99 27.43 -10.32 23.88
N SER A 100 26.13 -10.19 23.65
CA SER A 100 25.59 -9.25 22.65
C SER A 100 24.29 -8.61 23.14
N TRP A 101 24.10 -7.34 22.78
CA TRP A 101 22.89 -6.57 23.04
C TRP A 101 21.62 -7.26 22.54
N HIS A 102 21.72 -8.04 21.45
CA HIS A 102 20.59 -8.78 20.90
C HIS A 102 20.09 -9.89 21.83
N HIS A 103 20.98 -10.50 22.64
CA HIS A 103 20.63 -11.53 23.60
C HIS A 103 20.03 -10.99 24.91
N MET A 104 20.18 -9.69 25.17
CA MET A 104 19.61 -9.08 26.38
C MET A 104 18.08 -9.02 26.27
N PRO A 105 17.32 -9.46 27.31
CA PRO A 105 15.86 -9.45 27.28
C PRO A 105 15.29 -8.05 27.04
N ASN A 106 14.19 -7.98 26.29
CA ASN A 106 13.51 -6.72 25.98
C ASN A 106 12.96 -6.02 27.22
N ASN A 107 12.62 -6.76 28.29
CA ASN A 107 12.19 -6.17 29.55
C ASN A 107 13.25 -5.23 30.14
N ASN A 108 14.51 -5.68 30.20
CA ASN A 108 15.64 -4.87 30.68
C ASN A 108 15.89 -3.65 29.79
N LYS A 109 15.80 -3.82 28.46
CA LYS A 109 15.92 -2.72 27.49
C LYS A 109 14.85 -1.66 27.72
N ASN A 110 13.60 -2.08 27.81
CA ASN A 110 12.46 -1.19 27.95
C ASN A 110 12.48 -0.48 29.30
N GLN A 111 12.77 -1.19 30.39
CA GLN A 111 12.90 -0.60 31.72
C GLN A 111 14.01 0.47 31.76
N THR A 112 15.15 0.21 31.11
CA THR A 112 16.25 1.16 30.98
C THR A 112 15.86 2.39 30.15
N LEU A 113 15.13 2.18 29.05
CA LEU A 113 14.64 3.29 28.24
C LEU A 113 13.60 4.10 29.00
N ASP A 114 12.71 3.48 29.78
CA ASP A 114 11.66 4.15 30.57
C ASP A 114 12.21 5.05 31.68
N THR A 115 13.29 4.65 32.33
CA THR A 115 14.01 5.52 33.28
C THR A 115 14.72 6.64 32.56
N ILE A 116 15.29 6.36 31.38
CA ILE A 116 15.97 7.36 30.54
C ILE A 116 14.99 8.22 29.76
N LYS A 117 13.68 7.93 29.69
CA LYS A 117 12.69 8.63 28.84
C LYS A 117 12.72 10.15 29.09
N VAL A 118 13.61 10.77 28.33
CA VAL A 118 13.79 12.18 28.04
C VAL A 118 12.93 12.38 26.82
N LEU A 119 11.68 12.80 27.03
CA LEU A 119 10.81 13.38 25.99
C LEU A 119 10.97 12.72 24.59
N ASP A 120 10.90 11.38 24.49
CA ASP A 120 11.14 10.65 23.24
C ASP A 120 10.12 11.07 22.14
N ASP A 121 8.90 11.39 22.56
CA ASP A 121 7.86 11.95 21.71
C ASP A 121 8.23 13.31 21.09
N TYR A 122 9.02 14.13 21.79
CA TYR A 122 9.49 15.41 21.28
C TYR A 122 10.61 15.23 20.26
N ILE A 123 11.51 14.27 20.47
CA ILE A 123 12.61 13.94 19.54
C ILE A 123 12.04 13.36 18.24
N LYS A 124 11.09 12.44 18.36
CA LYS A 124 10.37 11.88 17.21
C LYS A 124 9.74 13.00 16.39
N LYS A 125 8.98 13.92 17.00
CA LYS A 125 8.32 15.04 16.28
C LYS A 125 9.28 16.06 15.65
N ARG A 126 10.51 16.23 16.16
CA ARG A 126 11.46 17.25 15.65
C ARG A 126 12.28 16.76 14.46
N ASN A 127 12.56 15.46 14.38
CA ASN A 127 13.31 14.85 13.29
C ASN A 127 12.42 14.58 12.06
N VAL A 128 11.93 15.67 11.46
CA VAL A 128 11.13 15.61 10.24
C VAL A 128 12.05 15.23 9.06
N PRO A 129 11.77 14.16 8.30
CA PRO A 129 12.51 13.85 7.09
C PRO A 129 12.49 15.03 6.10
N PRO A 130 13.61 15.34 5.39
CA PRO A 130 13.71 16.53 4.54
C PRO A 130 12.65 16.68 3.45
N ARG A 131 12.01 15.57 3.02
CA ARG A 131 10.97 15.54 1.98
C ARG A 131 9.53 15.51 2.53
N MET A 132 9.34 15.61 3.85
CA MET A 132 8.02 15.50 4.47
C MET A 132 7.66 16.77 5.23
N LEU A 133 6.39 17.17 5.16
CA LEU A 133 5.91 18.33 5.90
C LEU A 133 5.78 18.00 7.38
N ARG A 134 6.05 18.98 8.25
CA ARG A 134 6.02 18.83 9.72
C ARG A 134 4.70 18.20 10.20
N TYR A 135 3.56 18.71 9.75
CA TYR A 135 2.26 18.21 10.21
C TYR A 135 2.03 16.75 9.79
N GLN A 136 2.45 16.36 8.57
CA GLN A 136 2.35 14.97 8.10
C GLN A 136 3.18 14.03 8.96
N TRP A 137 4.37 14.48 9.37
CA TRP A 137 5.23 13.71 10.26
C TRP A 137 4.65 13.60 11.66
N GLU A 138 4.14 14.68 12.21
CA GLU A 138 3.48 14.68 13.52
C GLU A 138 2.25 13.76 13.51
N ASP A 139 1.49 13.73 12.42
CA ASP A 139 0.34 12.82 12.23
C ASP A 139 0.80 11.36 12.17
N ALA A 140 1.87 11.06 11.42
CA ALA A 140 2.44 9.73 11.33
C ALA A 140 2.95 9.24 12.70
N VAL A 141 3.68 10.08 13.44
CA VAL A 141 4.15 9.76 14.80
C VAL A 141 2.96 9.51 15.74
N ARG A 142 1.91 10.34 15.68
CA ARG A 142 0.69 10.13 16.48
C ARG A 142 0.00 8.81 16.13
N PHE A 143 -0.08 8.47 14.84
CA PHE A 143 -0.69 7.22 14.39
C PHE A 143 0.08 6.00 14.89
N TRP A 144 1.40 5.96 14.72
CA TRP A 144 2.22 4.81 15.12
C TRP A 144 2.34 4.65 16.64
N ASN A 145 2.27 5.74 17.39
CA ASN A 145 2.19 5.69 18.86
C ASN A 145 0.77 5.36 19.39
N SER A 146 -0.25 5.28 18.52
CA SER A 146 -1.62 4.96 18.93
C SER A 146 -1.83 3.46 19.06
N LYS A 147 -2.85 3.06 19.83
CA LYS A 147 -3.25 1.64 19.95
C LYS A 147 -3.54 1.00 18.58
N LYS A 148 -4.14 1.76 17.67
CA LYS A 148 -4.41 1.32 16.30
C LYS A 148 -3.12 1.05 15.50
N GLY A 149 -2.07 1.82 15.74
CA GLY A 149 -0.75 1.60 15.13
C GLY A 149 -0.09 0.33 15.66
N GLU A 150 -0.11 0.15 16.99
CA GLU A 150 0.41 -1.04 17.67
C GLU A 150 -0.28 -2.32 17.19
N ASP A 151 -1.62 -2.34 17.15
CA ASP A 151 -2.39 -3.50 16.71
C ASP A 151 -2.06 -3.85 15.24
N ARG A 152 -1.84 -2.83 14.39
CA ARG A 152 -1.45 -3.01 12.98
C ARG A 152 -0.04 -3.57 12.85
N GLU A 153 0.89 -3.15 13.70
CA GLU A 153 2.25 -3.70 13.77
C GLU A 153 2.23 -5.15 14.23
N GLN A 154 1.42 -5.48 15.25
CA GLN A 154 1.26 -6.85 15.73
C GLN A 154 0.71 -7.76 14.63
N VAL A 155 -0.35 -7.34 13.93
CA VAL A 155 -0.89 -8.06 12.77
C VAL A 155 0.16 -8.22 11.67
N GLY A 156 0.91 -7.16 11.36
CA GLY A 156 1.99 -7.20 10.37
C GLY A 156 3.09 -8.19 10.74
N THR A 157 3.49 -8.22 12.00
CA THR A 157 4.52 -9.14 12.54
C THR A 157 4.04 -10.58 12.50
N SER A 158 2.84 -10.87 12.99
CA SER A 158 2.26 -12.21 12.94
C SER A 158 2.03 -12.69 11.50
N SER A 159 1.66 -11.80 10.58
CA SER A 159 1.51 -12.13 9.17
C SER A 159 2.85 -12.42 8.51
N ARG A 160 3.88 -11.62 8.84
CA ARG A 160 5.24 -11.83 8.34
C ARG A 160 5.85 -13.13 8.84
N GLN A 161 5.57 -13.52 10.09
CA GLN A 161 5.99 -14.82 10.65
C GLN A 161 5.36 -16.00 9.90
N LYS A 162 4.17 -15.83 9.32
CA LYS A 162 3.49 -16.84 8.49
C LYS A 162 3.96 -16.86 7.04
N GLN A 163 4.85 -15.97 6.62
CA GLN A 163 5.39 -15.98 5.26
C GLN A 163 6.34 -17.17 5.07
N LYS A 164 5.84 -18.23 4.43
CA LYS A 164 6.61 -19.47 4.21
C LYS A 164 7.51 -19.43 2.98
N PHE A 165 7.11 -18.65 1.97
CA PHE A 165 7.80 -18.58 0.67
C PHE A 165 8.43 -17.20 0.48
N THR A 166 9.76 -17.19 0.33
CA THR A 166 10.50 -16.01 -0.12
C THR A 166 10.95 -16.28 -1.55
N HIS A 167 10.65 -15.39 -2.49
CA HIS A 167 11.04 -15.56 -3.88
C HIS A 167 12.51 -15.19 -4.10
N MET A 168 13.11 -15.83 -5.10
CA MET A 168 14.49 -15.67 -5.58
C MET A 168 14.62 -14.70 -6.76
N ALA A 169 13.53 -14.06 -7.18
CA ALA A 169 13.54 -13.03 -8.23
C ALA A 169 14.41 -11.80 -7.86
N ARG A 170 14.87 -11.69 -6.61
CA ARG A 170 15.69 -10.58 -6.09
C ARG A 170 14.99 -9.25 -6.38
N SER A 171 15.68 -8.30 -7.01
CA SER A 171 15.14 -7.00 -7.39
C SER A 171 14.30 -7.05 -8.68
N ARG A 172 14.20 -8.20 -9.35
CA ARG A 172 13.35 -8.34 -10.54
C ARG A 172 11.91 -8.59 -10.10
N SER A 173 10.98 -7.88 -10.74
CA SER A 173 9.55 -8.15 -10.59
C SER A 173 9.18 -9.49 -11.24
N PHE A 174 8.09 -10.10 -10.79
CA PHE A 174 7.58 -11.33 -11.40
C PHE A 174 7.22 -11.16 -12.88
N PHE A 175 6.70 -9.98 -13.28
CA PHE A 175 6.46 -9.66 -14.69
C PHE A 175 7.73 -9.69 -15.53
N SER A 176 8.82 -9.08 -15.03
CA SER A 176 10.11 -9.09 -15.73
C SER A 176 10.72 -10.49 -15.82
N VAL A 177 10.49 -11.34 -14.82
CA VAL A 177 10.93 -12.75 -14.86
C VAL A 177 10.11 -13.53 -15.88
N ALA A 178 8.80 -13.37 -15.89
CA ALA A 178 7.90 -14.01 -16.86
C ALA A 178 8.27 -13.62 -18.29
N GLU A 179 8.35 -12.33 -18.59
CA GLU A 179 8.67 -11.84 -19.94
C GLU A 179 10.00 -12.38 -20.47
N ALA A 180 11.05 -12.40 -19.63
CA ALA A 180 12.34 -12.94 -20.04
C ALA A 180 12.27 -14.43 -20.38
N GLU A 181 11.46 -15.19 -19.65
CA GLU A 181 11.25 -16.61 -19.91
C GLU A 181 10.35 -16.84 -21.14
N GLU A 182 9.34 -16.01 -21.37
CA GLU A 182 8.50 -16.03 -22.57
C GLU A 182 9.32 -15.76 -23.82
N VAL A 183 10.24 -14.80 -23.76
CA VAL A 183 11.18 -14.50 -24.87
C VAL A 183 12.10 -15.69 -25.15
N SER A 184 12.59 -16.40 -24.13
CA SER A 184 13.48 -17.55 -24.34
C SER A 184 12.76 -18.82 -24.76
N SER A 185 11.57 -19.07 -24.23
CA SER A 185 10.79 -20.30 -24.48
C SER A 185 9.87 -20.19 -25.69
N GLY A 186 9.52 -18.97 -26.11
CA GLY A 186 8.53 -18.69 -27.15
C GLY A 186 7.09 -19.01 -26.72
N GLN A 187 6.86 -19.38 -25.45
CA GLN A 187 5.56 -19.75 -24.91
C GLN A 187 5.21 -18.86 -23.71
N LYS A 188 3.91 -18.55 -23.57
CA LYS A 188 3.40 -17.79 -22.43
C LYS A 188 3.68 -18.54 -21.13
N VAL A 189 4.20 -17.84 -20.11
CA VAL A 189 4.62 -18.45 -18.86
C VAL A 189 3.41 -18.59 -17.93
N GLY A 190 3.06 -19.83 -17.63
CA GLY A 190 1.99 -20.16 -16.67
C GLY A 190 2.36 -19.80 -15.22
N ARG A 191 1.37 -19.77 -14.34
CA ARG A 191 1.57 -19.34 -12.94
C ARG A 191 2.39 -20.35 -12.15
N LEU A 192 2.22 -21.64 -12.43
CA LEU A 192 3.04 -22.72 -11.87
C LEU A 192 4.49 -22.65 -12.36
N GLN A 193 4.71 -22.37 -13.65
CA GLN A 193 6.04 -22.20 -14.23
C GLN A 193 6.75 -20.97 -13.65
N LEU A 194 6.02 -19.85 -13.49
CA LEU A 194 6.55 -18.65 -12.84
C LEU A 194 6.93 -18.91 -11.38
N PHE A 195 6.12 -19.69 -10.64
CA PHE A 195 6.44 -20.10 -9.28
C PHE A 195 7.74 -20.92 -9.23
N GLU A 196 7.92 -21.87 -10.14
CA GLU A 196 9.12 -22.70 -10.25
C GLU A 196 10.38 -21.83 -10.48
N ILE A 197 10.36 -20.94 -11.46
CA ILE A 197 11.49 -20.04 -11.77
C ILE A 197 11.83 -19.15 -10.58
N THR A 198 10.81 -18.65 -9.89
CA THR A 198 10.98 -17.70 -8.79
C THR A 198 11.29 -18.36 -7.44
N HIS A 199 11.11 -19.68 -7.27
CA HIS A 199 11.34 -20.39 -6.01
C HIS A 199 12.37 -21.52 -6.11
N ARG A 200 13.12 -21.56 -7.21
CA ARG A 200 14.23 -22.48 -7.44
C ARG A 200 15.57 -21.82 -7.11
N LYS A 201 16.49 -22.59 -6.53
CA LYS A 201 17.88 -22.17 -6.29
C LYS A 201 18.71 -22.27 -7.56
N LYS A 202 19.91 -21.66 -7.56
CA LYS A 202 20.83 -21.73 -8.71
C LYS A 202 21.29 -23.14 -9.06
N ASP A 203 21.27 -24.05 -8.08
CA ASP A 203 21.60 -25.47 -8.23
C ASP A 203 20.44 -26.32 -8.79
N GLY A 204 19.26 -25.72 -9.02
CA GLY A 204 18.07 -26.41 -9.50
C GLY A 204 17.17 -26.98 -8.40
N SER A 205 17.61 -26.98 -7.13
CA SER A 205 16.83 -27.51 -6.01
C SER A 205 15.72 -26.55 -5.56
N PRO A 206 14.60 -27.07 -4.99
CA PRO A 206 13.57 -26.21 -4.39
C PRO A 206 14.11 -25.48 -3.16
N MET A 207 13.62 -24.26 -2.94
CA MET A 207 14.08 -23.44 -1.81
C MET A 207 13.70 -24.03 -0.44
N THR A 208 12.48 -24.57 -0.35
CA THR A 208 11.93 -25.22 0.86
C THR A 208 11.27 -26.54 0.47
N SER A 209 11.05 -27.43 1.43
CA SER A 209 10.33 -28.70 1.19
C SER A 209 8.93 -28.46 0.63
N GLU A 210 8.21 -27.47 1.17
CA GLU A 210 6.86 -27.08 0.72
C GLU A 210 6.88 -26.53 -0.72
N ALA A 211 7.90 -25.76 -1.11
CA ALA A 211 8.07 -25.33 -2.51
C ALA A 211 8.34 -26.52 -3.43
N GLY A 212 9.05 -27.55 -2.94
CA GLY A 212 9.26 -28.80 -3.66
C GLY A 212 7.97 -29.59 -3.87
N GLU A 213 7.05 -29.61 -2.90
CA GLU A 213 5.73 -30.22 -3.04
C GLU A 213 4.89 -29.51 -4.12
N ILE A 214 4.93 -28.18 -4.16
CA ILE A 214 4.25 -27.39 -5.20
C ILE A 214 4.83 -27.69 -6.58
N MET A 215 6.16 -27.78 -6.70
CA MET A 215 6.79 -28.13 -7.97
C MET A 215 6.37 -29.53 -8.47
N LYS A 216 6.17 -30.50 -7.56
CA LYS A 216 5.67 -31.83 -7.92
C LYS A 216 4.24 -31.82 -8.43
N LEU A 217 3.40 -30.85 -8.03
CA LEU A 217 2.04 -30.75 -8.56
C LEU A 217 2.01 -30.38 -10.04
N LYS A 218 3.08 -29.80 -10.58
CA LYS A 218 3.26 -29.64 -12.04
C LYS A 218 3.31 -31.00 -12.75
N GLU A 219 3.87 -32.03 -12.12
CA GLU A 219 3.90 -33.38 -12.69
C GLU A 219 2.49 -33.95 -12.78
N LYS A 220 1.62 -33.61 -11.82
CA LYS A 220 0.18 -33.94 -11.85
C LYS A 220 -0.62 -33.09 -12.83
N LYS A 221 -0.10 -31.93 -13.27
CA LYS A 221 -0.79 -31.06 -14.24
C LYS A 221 -1.16 -31.81 -15.52
N ALA A 222 -0.29 -32.71 -15.99
CA ALA A 222 -0.56 -33.54 -17.18
C ALA A 222 -1.78 -34.46 -16.99
N GLU A 223 -2.02 -34.94 -15.77
CA GLU A 223 -3.21 -35.75 -15.44
C GLU A 223 -4.48 -34.89 -15.48
N TYR A 224 -4.44 -33.68 -14.91
CA TYR A 224 -5.56 -32.73 -14.97
C TYR A 224 -5.84 -32.22 -16.39
N GLU A 225 -4.81 -32.00 -17.21
CA GLU A 225 -4.95 -31.65 -18.62
C GLU A 225 -5.61 -32.77 -19.42
N ALA A 226 -5.27 -34.04 -19.14
CA ALA A 226 -5.93 -35.19 -19.78
C ALA A 226 -7.42 -35.31 -19.40
N VAL A 227 -7.77 -35.04 -18.14
CA VAL A 227 -9.16 -35.02 -17.65
C VAL A 227 -9.93 -33.85 -18.26
N ALA A 228 -9.35 -32.64 -18.28
CA ALA A 228 -9.95 -31.46 -18.90
C ALA A 228 -10.14 -31.62 -20.42
N SER A 229 -9.23 -32.33 -21.10
CA SER A 229 -9.40 -32.65 -22.53
C SER A 229 -10.59 -33.60 -22.79
N THR A 230 -11.09 -34.29 -21.77
CA THR A 230 -12.26 -35.18 -21.86
C THR A 230 -13.56 -34.46 -21.49
N ASP A 231 -13.49 -33.45 -20.62
CA ASP A 231 -14.62 -32.66 -20.16
C ASP A 231 -14.48 -31.19 -20.64
N SER A 232 -15.13 -30.88 -21.76
CA SER A 232 -15.05 -29.57 -22.45
C SER A 232 -15.45 -28.34 -21.61
N SER A 233 -15.90 -28.55 -20.37
CA SER A 233 -16.28 -27.51 -19.41
C SER A 233 -15.10 -26.90 -18.65
N VAL A 234 -13.91 -27.51 -18.69
CA VAL A 234 -12.73 -27.04 -17.94
C VAL A 234 -11.78 -26.29 -18.85
N ASN A 235 -11.73 -24.96 -18.71
CA ASN A 235 -10.79 -24.11 -19.46
C ASN A 235 -9.33 -24.39 -19.02
N LEU A 236 -8.41 -24.59 -19.98
CA LEU A 236 -6.98 -24.83 -19.69
C LEU A 236 -6.35 -23.73 -18.82
N ASP A 237 -6.80 -22.47 -18.98
CA ASP A 237 -6.32 -21.34 -18.17
C ASP A 237 -6.75 -21.44 -16.69
N ASN A 238 -7.74 -22.28 -16.38
CA ASN A 238 -8.23 -22.51 -15.02
C ASN A 238 -7.46 -23.61 -14.28
N ILE A 239 -6.77 -24.51 -14.98
CA ILE A 239 -6.07 -25.65 -14.36
C ILE A 239 -4.95 -25.18 -13.43
N ASP A 240 -4.14 -24.22 -13.89
CA ASP A 240 -3.07 -23.61 -13.08
C ASP A 240 -3.64 -22.96 -11.81
N ASN A 241 -4.80 -22.29 -11.92
CA ASN A 241 -5.44 -21.64 -10.78
C ASN A 241 -6.04 -22.65 -9.82
N ILE A 242 -6.69 -23.72 -10.31
CA ILE A 242 -7.21 -24.83 -9.49
C ILE A 242 -6.07 -25.46 -8.67
N ILE A 243 -4.97 -25.84 -9.32
CA ILE A 243 -3.82 -26.46 -8.67
C ILE A 243 -3.22 -25.51 -7.61
N ILE A 244 -3.10 -24.22 -7.93
CA ILE A 244 -2.60 -23.22 -6.98
C ILE A 244 -3.56 -23.04 -5.80
N THR A 245 -4.87 -23.00 -6.03
CA THR A 245 -5.85 -22.90 -4.93
C THR A 245 -5.85 -24.12 -4.02
N GLU A 246 -5.51 -25.30 -4.53
CA GLU A 246 -5.41 -26.52 -3.71
C GLU A 246 -4.24 -26.43 -2.72
N VAL A 247 -3.12 -25.79 -3.12
CA VAL A 247 -1.94 -25.62 -2.25
C VAL A 247 -2.05 -24.41 -1.34
N PHE A 248 -2.38 -23.26 -1.91
CA PHE A 248 -2.34 -21.98 -1.21
C PHE A 248 -3.66 -21.65 -0.51
N GLY A 249 -4.68 -22.49 -0.69
CA GLY A 249 -6.05 -22.24 -0.26
C GLY A 249 -6.81 -21.36 -1.24
N PRO A 250 -8.13 -21.18 -1.02
CA PRO A 250 -8.94 -20.27 -1.82
C PRO A 250 -8.33 -18.87 -1.76
N GLU A 251 -8.17 -18.25 -2.94
CA GLU A 251 -7.69 -16.87 -3.01
C GLU A 251 -8.60 -15.93 -2.22
N SER A 252 -8.05 -14.82 -1.74
CA SER A 252 -8.83 -13.85 -0.95
C SER A 252 -10.09 -13.40 -1.70
N GLN A 253 -11.16 -13.11 -0.96
CA GLN A 253 -12.45 -12.68 -1.53
C GLN A 253 -12.32 -11.56 -2.57
N ALA A 254 -11.42 -10.59 -2.33
CA ALA A 254 -11.14 -9.51 -3.26
C ALA A 254 -10.59 -9.98 -4.61
N GLN A 255 -9.77 -11.04 -4.61
CA GLN A 255 -9.15 -11.57 -5.82
C GLN A 255 -10.13 -12.45 -6.61
N ALA A 256 -10.97 -13.22 -5.91
CA ALA A 256 -12.09 -13.94 -6.52
C ALA A 256 -13.11 -12.99 -7.18
N GLU A 257 -13.39 -11.85 -6.56
CA GLU A 257 -14.23 -10.79 -7.15
C GLU A 257 -13.59 -10.20 -8.41
N VAL A 258 -12.27 -9.94 -8.40
CA VAL A 258 -11.55 -9.46 -9.59
C VAL A 258 -11.62 -10.47 -10.74
N GLN A 259 -11.47 -11.77 -10.45
CA GLN A 259 -11.56 -12.79 -11.49
C GLN A 259 -12.98 -12.88 -12.06
N ARG A 260 -14.01 -12.88 -11.20
CA ARG A 260 -15.41 -12.86 -11.63
C ARG A 260 -15.73 -11.67 -12.53
N LEU A 261 -15.20 -10.48 -12.19
CA LEU A 261 -15.37 -9.28 -13.01
C LEU A 261 -14.68 -9.42 -14.37
N ARG A 262 -13.49 -10.03 -14.44
CA ARG A 262 -12.80 -10.32 -15.71
C ARG A 262 -13.62 -11.24 -16.60
N ASP A 263 -14.16 -12.31 -16.03
CA ASP A 263 -14.96 -13.28 -16.78
C ASP A 263 -16.23 -12.64 -17.34
N GLN A 264 -16.89 -11.78 -16.55
CA GLN A 264 -18.03 -10.97 -17.01
C GLN A 264 -17.66 -10.03 -18.16
N ILE A 265 -16.50 -9.35 -18.08
CA ILE A 265 -16.01 -8.48 -19.15
C ILE A 265 -15.74 -9.28 -20.42
N ALA A 266 -15.09 -10.44 -20.31
CA ALA A 266 -14.81 -11.30 -21.45
C ALA A 266 -16.11 -11.78 -22.12
N GLN A 267 -17.12 -12.15 -21.34
CA GLN A 267 -18.43 -12.55 -21.86
C GLN A 267 -19.15 -11.40 -22.58
N MET A 268 -19.11 -10.18 -22.01
CA MET A 268 -19.67 -9.00 -22.67
C MET A 268 -18.94 -8.69 -23.98
N GLN A 269 -17.61 -8.81 -24.02
CA GLN A 269 -16.82 -8.61 -25.23
C GLN A 269 -17.18 -9.64 -26.30
N ALA A 270 -17.29 -10.92 -25.94
CA ALA A 270 -17.68 -11.98 -26.87
C ALA A 270 -19.07 -11.74 -27.48
N ASN A 271 -20.06 -11.38 -26.66
CA ASN A 271 -21.40 -11.04 -27.13
C ASN A 271 -21.39 -9.81 -28.05
N THR A 272 -20.58 -8.79 -27.72
CA THR A 272 -20.44 -7.60 -28.57
C THR A 272 -19.84 -7.95 -29.93
N VAL A 273 -18.81 -8.81 -29.97
CA VAL A 273 -18.21 -9.28 -31.22
C VAL A 273 -19.22 -10.09 -32.05
N GLU A 274 -20.02 -10.93 -31.40
CA GLU A 274 -21.07 -11.71 -32.05
C GLU A 274 -22.15 -10.81 -32.68
N GLN A 275 -22.62 -9.79 -31.95
CA GLN A 275 -23.56 -8.80 -32.48
C GLN A 275 -22.98 -8.00 -33.67
N ILE A 276 -21.70 -7.61 -33.60
CA ILE A 276 -21.02 -6.93 -34.70
C ILE A 276 -21.00 -7.83 -35.94
N ALA A 277 -20.65 -9.11 -35.78
CA ALA A 277 -20.61 -10.06 -36.88
C ALA A 277 -21.99 -10.29 -37.52
N GLU A 278 -23.07 -10.31 -36.73
CA GLU A 278 -24.44 -10.37 -37.26
C GLU A 278 -24.81 -9.13 -38.08
N VAL A 279 -24.49 -7.93 -37.59
CA VAL A 279 -24.73 -6.69 -38.32
C VAL A 279 -23.94 -6.67 -39.63
N GLU A 280 -22.69 -7.11 -39.63
CA GLU A 280 -21.86 -7.22 -40.84
C GLU A 280 -22.48 -8.17 -41.87
N ARG A 281 -22.98 -9.34 -41.45
CA ARG A 281 -23.68 -10.28 -42.36
C ARG A 281 -24.93 -9.67 -42.96
N THR A 282 -25.79 -9.04 -42.16
CA THR A 282 -27.02 -8.41 -42.67
C THR A 282 -26.72 -7.27 -43.63
N TYR A 283 -25.64 -6.53 -43.40
CA TYR A 283 -25.18 -5.47 -44.29
C TYR A 283 -24.70 -6.03 -45.64
N GLU A 284 -23.94 -7.12 -45.63
CA GLU A 284 -23.51 -7.81 -46.86
C GLU A 284 -24.69 -8.39 -47.65
N GLU A 285 -25.65 -9.00 -46.98
CA GLU A 285 -26.89 -9.51 -47.62
C GLU A 285 -27.67 -8.38 -48.29
N LEU A 286 -27.84 -7.24 -47.62
CA LEU A 286 -28.53 -6.08 -48.18
C LEU A 286 -27.78 -5.50 -49.39
N GLN A 287 -26.44 -5.47 -49.34
CA GLN A 287 -25.63 -5.05 -50.48
C GLN A 287 -25.79 -5.99 -51.68
N GLN A 288 -25.86 -7.31 -51.45
CA GLN A 288 -26.10 -8.29 -52.51
C GLN A 288 -27.49 -8.11 -53.12
N GLN A 289 -28.51 -7.91 -52.29
CA GLN A 289 -29.88 -7.70 -52.76
C GLN A 289 -30.02 -6.44 -53.62
N LEU A 290 -29.41 -5.32 -53.20
CA LEU A 290 -29.38 -4.08 -53.99
C LEU A 290 -28.67 -4.25 -55.34
N ARG A 291 -27.55 -5.01 -55.38
CA ARG A 291 -26.85 -5.31 -56.64
C ARG A 291 -27.70 -6.17 -57.57
N ALA A 292 -28.40 -7.17 -57.04
CA ALA A 292 -29.29 -8.03 -57.82
C ALA A 292 -30.47 -7.24 -58.40
N ASP A 293 -31.10 -6.37 -57.61
CA ASP A 293 -32.21 -5.51 -58.06
C ASP A 293 -31.76 -4.50 -59.12
N ALA A 294 -30.55 -3.92 -58.98
CA ALA A 294 -29.98 -3.03 -59.98
C ALA A 294 -29.74 -3.75 -61.32
N ALA A 295 -29.13 -4.95 -61.28
CA ALA A 295 -28.91 -5.78 -62.47
C ALA A 295 -30.23 -6.19 -63.15
N ALA A 296 -31.26 -6.50 -62.37
CA ALA A 296 -32.59 -6.80 -62.91
C ALA A 296 -33.21 -5.59 -63.63
N ARG A 297 -33.08 -4.38 -63.07
CA ARG A 297 -33.57 -3.15 -63.71
C ARG A 297 -32.80 -2.81 -64.99
N GLU A 298 -31.48 -2.99 -65.00
CA GLU A 298 -30.68 -2.82 -66.21
C GLU A 298 -31.07 -3.81 -67.30
N ALA A 299 -31.29 -5.09 -66.96
CA ALA A 299 -31.75 -6.09 -67.92
C ALA A 299 -33.12 -5.73 -68.54
N VAL A 300 -34.06 -5.23 -67.72
CA VAL A 300 -35.37 -4.77 -68.21
C VAL A 300 -35.23 -3.53 -69.11
N ALA A 301 -34.36 -2.59 -68.77
CA ALA A 301 -34.10 -1.41 -69.59
C ALA A 301 -33.48 -1.80 -70.94
N ALA A 302 -32.48 -2.67 -70.94
CA ALA A 302 -31.83 -3.18 -72.16
C ALA A 302 -32.81 -3.94 -73.06
N ALA A 303 -33.73 -4.73 -72.49
CA ALA A 303 -34.77 -5.40 -73.25
C ALA A 303 -35.71 -4.41 -73.95
N ARG A 304 -36.13 -3.34 -73.26
CA ARG A 304 -36.98 -2.28 -73.85
C ARG A 304 -36.25 -1.49 -74.94
N GLU A 305 -34.97 -1.20 -74.75
CA GLU A 305 -34.14 -0.54 -75.77
C GLU A 305 -33.98 -1.43 -77.02
N ALA A 306 -33.71 -2.72 -76.83
CA ALA A 306 -33.60 -3.68 -77.94
C ALA A 306 -34.92 -3.78 -78.73
N GLU A 307 -36.06 -3.77 -78.06
CA GLU A 307 -37.39 -3.79 -78.68
C GLU A 307 -37.66 -2.48 -79.45
N ALA A 308 -37.28 -1.32 -78.88
CA ALA A 308 -37.38 -0.03 -79.57
C ALA A 308 -36.49 0.04 -80.82
N VAL A 309 -35.26 -0.49 -80.76
CA VAL A 309 -34.35 -0.58 -81.91
C VAL A 309 -34.92 -1.52 -82.97
N ALA A 310 -35.50 -2.66 -82.59
CA ALA A 310 -36.14 -3.57 -83.53
C ALA A 310 -37.34 -2.90 -84.24
N MET A 311 -38.18 -2.17 -83.52
CA MET A 311 -39.29 -1.40 -84.11
C MET A 311 -38.80 -0.28 -85.05
N ALA A 312 -37.73 0.43 -84.69
CA ALA A 312 -37.13 1.45 -85.57
C ALA A 312 -36.51 0.84 -86.84
N ALA A 313 -35.90 -0.35 -86.73
CA ALA A 313 -35.39 -1.10 -87.88
C ALA A 313 -36.51 -1.61 -88.80
N GLU A 314 -37.67 -2.02 -88.25
CA GLU A 314 -38.84 -2.35 -89.07
C GLU A 314 -39.45 -1.13 -89.76
N GLN A 315 -39.51 0.02 -89.07
CA GLN A 315 -40.02 1.25 -89.67
C GLN A 315 -39.13 1.76 -90.81
N SER A 316 -37.80 1.71 -90.67
CA SER A 316 -36.89 2.11 -91.76
C SER A 316 -37.01 1.23 -92.99
N LYS A 317 -37.15 -0.09 -92.84
CA LYS A 317 -37.41 -1.01 -93.97
C LYS A 317 -38.68 -0.65 -94.76
N LYS A 318 -39.72 -0.16 -94.09
CA LYS A 318 -40.97 0.27 -94.75
C LYS A 318 -40.82 1.55 -95.61
N TYR A 319 -39.80 2.37 -95.35
CA TYR A 319 -39.55 3.59 -96.13
C TYR A 319 -38.57 3.37 -97.29
N ASP A 320 -37.72 2.34 -97.23
CA ASP A 320 -36.80 1.98 -98.32
C ASP A 320 -37.46 1.14 -99.45
N GLU A 321 -38.70 0.68 -99.25
CA GLU A 321 -39.49 -0.07 -100.24
C GLU A 321 -40.49 0.81 -101.05
N LEU A 322 -40.42 2.14 -100.92
CA LEU A 322 -41.19 3.13 -101.70
C LEU A 322 -40.34 3.79 -102.80
#